data_AF-A0A392MNR7-F1
#
_entry.id   AF-A0A392MNR7-F1
#
_cell.length_a   1.000
_cell.length_b   1.000
_cell.length_c   1.000
_cell.angle_alpha   90.00
_cell.angle_beta   90.00
_cell.angle_gamma   90.00
#
_symmetry.space_group_name_H-M   'P 1'
#
loop_
_entity.id
_entity.type
_entity.pdbx_description
1 polymer ?
#
loop_
_entity_poly.entity_id
_entity_poly.type
_entity_poly.pdbx_seq_one_letter_code
_entity_poly.pdbx_strand_id
1 'polypeptide(L)'
;MANDFTRLGFLAAGTDVSPIVPALEAIWQDSAGKGLADFNFRSVTGKFNQLVYNYPIRIPERFSLVIRSLLTQEGICFTLKPDFKFLEVAYPYVAKRLLTDPNPALRERLIQ
;
A
#
# COMPACT_ATOMS: atom_id res chain seq x y z
N MET A 1 11.27 -5.85 1.72
CA MET A 1 10.19 -5.57 0.76
C MET A 1 9.83 -6.77 -0.10
N ALA A 2 10.67 -7.28 -1.01
CA ALA A 2 10.26 -8.39 -1.88
C ALA A 2 9.99 -9.71 -1.13
N ASN A 3 10.80 -10.04 -0.11
CA ASN A 3 10.53 -11.19 0.78
C ASN A 3 9.24 -11.02 1.60
N ASP A 4 8.78 -9.78 1.83
CA ASP A 4 7.50 -9.54 2.49
C ASP A 4 6.34 -9.96 1.57
N PHE A 5 6.45 -9.81 0.24
CA PHE A 5 5.43 -10.29 -0.69
C PHE A 5 5.28 -11.81 -0.62
N THR A 6 6.37 -12.55 -0.48
CA THR A 6 6.32 -14.00 -0.23
C THR A 6 5.70 -14.31 1.13
N ARG A 7 6.14 -13.65 2.21
CA ARG A 7 5.60 -13.86 3.57
C ARG A 7 4.11 -13.52 3.67
N LEU A 8 3.68 -12.50 2.94
CA LEU A 8 2.29 -12.05 2.89
C LEU A 8 1.46 -12.82 1.86
N GLY A 9 2.02 -13.79 1.14
CA GLY A 9 1.29 -14.67 0.21
C GLY A 9 0.98 -14.06 -1.14
N PHE A 10 1.57 -12.90 -1.47
CA PHE A 10 1.48 -12.29 -2.79
C PHE A 10 2.33 -13.02 -3.84
N LEU A 11 3.39 -13.70 -3.40
CA LEU A 11 4.27 -14.52 -4.23
C LEU A 11 4.37 -15.94 -3.66
N ALA A 12 4.50 -16.93 -4.54
CA ALA A 12 4.74 -18.30 -4.12
C ALA A 12 6.15 -18.44 -3.49
N ALA A 13 6.30 -19.37 -2.55
CA ALA A 13 7.61 -19.68 -1.98
C ALA A 13 8.59 -20.09 -3.09
N GLY A 14 9.82 -19.57 -3.03
CA GLY A 14 10.86 -19.84 -4.03
C GLY A 14 10.72 -19.07 -5.35
N THR A 15 9.78 -18.11 -5.44
CA THR A 15 9.71 -17.21 -6.60
C THR A 15 10.95 -16.30 -6.63
N ASP A 16 11.64 -16.24 -7.78
CA ASP A 16 12.72 -15.27 -7.96
C ASP A 16 12.14 -13.86 -7.98
N VAL A 17 12.54 -13.06 -6.98
CA VAL A 17 12.09 -11.69 -6.80
C VAL A 17 13.00 -10.66 -7.45
N SER A 18 14.19 -11.05 -7.90
CA SER A 18 15.17 -10.17 -8.55
C SER A 18 14.56 -9.30 -9.67
N PRO A 19 13.70 -9.84 -10.57
CA PRO A 19 13.09 -9.03 -11.63
C PRO A 19 11.95 -8.11 -11.15
N ILE A 20 11.40 -8.35 -9.94
CA ILE A 20 10.27 -7.59 -9.37
C ILE A 20 10.77 -6.37 -8.60
N VAL A 21 11.97 -6.46 -7.99
CA VAL A 21 12.54 -5.41 -7.13
C VAL A 21 12.57 -4.03 -7.83
N PRO A 22 13.09 -3.87 -9.07
CA PRO A 22 13.13 -2.55 -9.71
C PRO A 22 11.75 -1.93 -9.94
N ALA A 23 10.75 -2.77 -10.25
CA ALA A 23 9.39 -2.31 -10.46
C ALA A 23 8.73 -1.87 -9.14
N LEU A 24 8.98 -2.59 -8.04
CA LEU A 24 8.54 -2.17 -6.69
C LEU A 24 9.20 -0.87 -6.24
N GLU A 25 10.50 -0.72 -6.49
CA GLU A 25 11.24 0.51 -6.18
C GLU A 25 10.70 1.69 -6.97
N ALA A 26 10.39 1.53 -8.26
CA ALA A 26 9.81 2.60 -9.08
C ALA A 26 8.44 3.08 -8.57
N ILE A 27 7.60 2.17 -8.05
CA ILE A 27 6.33 2.53 -7.41
C ILE A 27 6.58 3.40 -6.17
N TRP A 28 7.57 3.01 -5.35
CA TRP A 28 7.89 3.70 -4.10
C TRP A 28 8.60 5.04 -4.30
N GLN A 29 9.55 5.13 -5.24
CA GLN A 29 10.28 6.37 -5.55
C GLN A 29 9.33 7.47 -6.05
N ASP A 30 8.37 7.13 -6.91
CA ASP A 30 7.37 8.11 -7.37
C ASP A 30 6.39 8.52 -6.25
N SER A 31 6.23 7.70 -5.20
CA SER A 31 5.48 8.08 -4.00
C SER A 31 6.30 8.84 -2.96
N ALA A 32 7.62 8.66 -2.91
CA ALA A 32 8.50 9.29 -1.92
C ALA A 32 8.86 10.75 -2.27
N GLY A 33 8.91 11.09 -3.57
CA GLY A 33 9.13 12.46 -4.04
C GLY A 33 7.89 13.36 -3.99
N LYS A 34 6.72 12.78 -3.74
CA LYS A 34 5.42 13.46 -3.68
C LYS A 34 4.98 13.48 -2.22
N GLY A 35 4.50 14.63 -1.72
CA GLY A 35 4.04 14.72 -0.33
C GLY A 35 2.89 13.76 -0.07
N LEU A 36 2.59 13.45 1.20
CA LEU A 36 1.42 12.63 1.59
C LEU A 36 0.10 13.15 0.97
N ALA A 37 0.09 14.46 0.69
CA ALA A 37 -0.91 15.24 -0.03
C ALA A 37 -1.22 14.76 -1.46
N ASP A 38 -0.22 14.24 -2.16
CA ASP A 38 -0.27 13.87 -3.58
C ASP A 38 -0.43 12.35 -3.78
N PHE A 39 -0.38 11.60 -2.69
CA PHE A 39 -0.58 10.16 -2.71
C PHE A 39 -2.08 9.82 -2.73
N ASN A 40 -2.54 9.20 -3.82
CA ASN A 40 -3.90 8.68 -3.96
C ASN A 40 -3.89 7.16 -4.23
N PHE A 41 -4.85 6.43 -3.66
CA PHE A 41 -4.89 4.97 -3.76
C PHE A 41 -5.18 4.50 -5.18
N ARG A 42 -5.91 5.30 -5.96
CA ARG A 42 -6.19 5.02 -7.37
C ARG A 42 -4.92 4.88 -8.22
N SER A 43 -3.96 5.78 -8.08
CA SER A 43 -2.68 5.78 -8.82
C SER A 43 -1.82 4.59 -8.40
N VAL A 44 -1.73 4.33 -7.10
CA VAL A 44 -1.00 3.20 -6.54
C VAL A 44 -1.60 1.88 -7.03
N THR A 45 -2.93 1.77 -7.03
CA THR A 45 -3.65 0.60 -7.55
C THR A 45 -3.39 0.41 -9.05
N GLY A 46 -3.35 1.49 -9.83
CA GLY A 46 -3.02 1.43 -11.26
C GLY A 46 -1.62 0.84 -11.51
N LYS A 47 -0.62 1.30 -10.77
CA LYS A 47 0.75 0.76 -10.88
C LYS A 47 0.87 -0.66 -10.34
N PHE A 48 0.17 -0.96 -9.25
CA PHE A 48 0.12 -2.31 -8.69
C PHE A 48 -0.53 -3.29 -9.68
N ASN A 49 -1.57 -2.88 -10.40
CA ASN A 49 -2.16 -3.70 -11.46
C ASN A 49 -1.17 -4.01 -12.59
N GLN A 50 -0.32 -3.06 -12.99
CA GLN A 50 0.75 -3.32 -13.95
C GLN A 50 1.74 -4.36 -13.41
N LEU A 51 2.06 -4.29 -12.12
CA LEU A 51 2.93 -5.26 -11.45
C LEU A 51 2.29 -6.67 -11.45
N VAL A 52 1.00 -6.76 -11.14
CA VAL A 52 0.24 -8.03 -11.18
C VAL A 52 0.14 -8.60 -12.59
N TYR A 53 0.09 -7.75 -13.62
CA TYR A 53 0.07 -8.19 -15.00
C TYR A 53 1.43 -8.72 -15.48
N ASN A 54 2.52 -8.07 -15.08
CA ASN A 54 3.88 -8.37 -15.56
C ASN A 54 4.59 -9.48 -14.76
N TYR A 55 4.14 -9.78 -13.55
CA TYR A 55 4.80 -10.69 -12.62
C TYR A 55 3.82 -11.69 -12.01
N PRO A 56 4.28 -12.85 -11.49
CA PRO A 56 3.41 -13.89 -10.94
C PRO A 56 2.86 -13.54 -9.54
N ILE A 57 2.36 -12.31 -9.38
CA ILE A 57 1.77 -11.81 -8.15
C ILE A 57 0.31 -12.23 -8.10
N ARG A 58 -0.10 -12.76 -6.94
CA ARG A 58 -1.50 -13.08 -6.64
C ARG A 58 -1.97 -12.19 -5.51
N ILE A 59 -3.24 -11.79 -5.53
CA ILE A 59 -3.82 -11.02 -4.42
C ILE A 59 -4.49 -12.01 -3.45
N PRO A 60 -3.98 -12.17 -2.22
CA PRO A 60 -4.63 -13.04 -1.24
C PRO A 60 -5.99 -12.48 -0.83
N GLU A 61 -6.95 -13.36 -0.54
CA GLU A 61 -8.33 -12.99 -0.17
C GLU A 61 -8.38 -11.98 0.98
N ARG A 62 -7.60 -12.21 2.04
CA ARG A 62 -7.57 -11.30 3.21
C ARG A 62 -7.19 -9.86 2.85
N PHE A 63 -6.39 -9.67 1.80
CA PHE A 63 -6.01 -8.34 1.33
C PHE A 63 -6.99 -7.79 0.30
N SER A 64 -7.64 -8.64 -0.50
CA SER A 64 -8.60 -8.19 -1.50
C SER A 64 -9.78 -7.45 -0.86
N LEU A 65 -10.27 -7.92 0.29
CA LEU A 65 -11.34 -7.26 1.06
C LEU A 65 -10.90 -5.91 1.61
N VAL A 66 -9.69 -5.82 2.17
CA VAL A 66 -9.14 -4.57 2.71
C VAL A 66 -8.94 -3.54 1.59
N ILE A 67 -8.33 -3.94 0.48
CA ILE A 67 -8.12 -3.07 -0.68
C ILE A 67 -9.47 -2.59 -1.24
N ARG A 68 -10.44 -3.50 -1.40
CA ARG A 68 -11.78 -3.15 -1.88
C ARG A 68 -12.45 -2.13 -0.96
N SER A 69 -12.39 -2.34 0.36
CA SER A 69 -12.96 -1.41 1.34
C SER A 69 -12.34 -0.01 1.21
N LEU A 70 -11.01 0.08 1.08
CA LEU A 70 -10.31 1.36 0.93
C LEU A 70 -10.69 2.08 -0.37
N LEU A 71 -10.71 1.36 -1.49
CA LEU A 71 -11.09 1.93 -2.79
C LEU A 71 -12.54 2.41 -2.82
N THR A 72 -13.46 1.68 -2.18
CA THR A 72 -14.85 2.11 -2.05
C THR A 72 -14.96 3.38 -1.20
N GLN A 73 -14.28 3.43 -0.05
CA GLN A 73 -14.28 4.62 0.81
C GLN A 73 -13.68 5.84 0.11
N GLU A 74 -12.55 5.67 -0.59
CA GLU A 74 -11.91 6.75 -1.37
C GLU A 74 -12.85 7.25 -2.49
N GLY A 75 -13.49 6.33 -3.23
CA GLY A 75 -14.44 6.68 -4.28
C GLY A 75 -15.65 7.48 -3.77
N ILE A 76 -16.20 7.12 -2.61
CA ILE A 76 -17.28 7.89 -1.96
C ILE A 76 -16.80 9.29 -1.61
N CYS A 77 -15.61 9.42 -1.03
CA CYS A 77 -15.05 10.73 -0.67
C CYS A 77 -14.87 11.62 -1.91
N PHE A 78 -14.37 11.08 -3.01
CA PHE A 78 -14.25 11.83 -4.28
C PHE A 78 -15.59 12.24 -4.88
N THR A 79 -16.62 11.40 -4.74
CA THR A 79 -17.98 11.74 -5.21
C THR A 79 -18.53 12.96 -4.49
N LEU A 80 -18.17 13.14 -3.21
CA LEU A 80 -18.61 14.28 -2.39
C LEU A 80 -17.71 15.50 -2.52
N LYS A 81 -16.39 15.30 -2.63
CA LYS A 81 -15.38 16.35 -2.75
C LYS A 81 -14.27 15.90 -3.71
N PRO A 82 -14.23 16.42 -4.95
CA PRO A 82 -13.26 16.00 -5.97
C PRO A 82 -11.79 16.15 -5.55
N ASP A 83 -11.47 17.19 -4.76
CA ASP A 83 -10.12 17.45 -4.26
C ASP A 83 -9.87 16.84 -2.87
N PHE A 84 -10.62 15.79 -2.49
CA PHE A 84 -10.44 15.15 -1.19
C PHE A 84 -9.13 14.38 -1.12
N LYS A 85 -8.33 14.65 -0.10
CA LYS A 85 -7.05 13.98 0.14
C LYS A 85 -7.18 13.01 1.30
N PHE A 86 -7.50 11.76 0.98
CA PHE A 86 -7.81 10.73 1.98
C PHE A 86 -6.69 10.53 3.01
N LEU A 87 -5.43 10.45 2.55
CA LEU A 87 -4.31 10.22 3.46
C LEU A 87 -4.03 11.40 4.39
N GLU A 88 -4.23 12.65 3.97
CA GLU A 88 -4.09 13.81 4.86
C GLU A 88 -5.06 13.70 6.04
N VAL A 89 -6.31 13.28 5.78
CA VAL A 89 -7.33 13.10 6.81
C VAL A 89 -7.04 11.90 7.71
N ALA A 90 -6.54 10.81 7.14
CA ALA A 90 -6.22 9.59 7.90
C ALA A 90 -4.92 9.71 8.71
N TYR A 91 -3.98 10.58 8.31
CA TYR A 91 -2.64 10.64 8.88
C TYR A 91 -2.61 10.84 10.40
N PRO A 92 -3.36 11.76 11.02
CA PRO A 92 -3.34 11.93 12.47
C PRO A 92 -3.74 10.66 13.23
N TYR A 93 -4.71 9.91 12.71
CA TYR A 93 -5.13 8.64 13.29
C TYR A 93 -4.04 7.57 13.13
N VAL A 94 -3.47 7.43 11.93
CA VAL A 94 -2.40 6.44 11.66
C VAL A 94 -1.17 6.73 12.50
N ALA A 95 -0.72 7.99 12.56
CA ALA A 95 0.41 8.41 13.37
C ALA A 95 0.18 8.12 14.86
N LYS A 96 -1.00 8.48 15.40
CA LYS A 96 -1.37 8.17 16.78
C LYS A 96 -1.36 6.66 17.03
N ARG A 97 -1.92 5.88 16.11
CA ARG A 97 -1.96 4.41 16.20
C ARG A 97 -0.54 3.84 16.24
N LEU A 98 0.33 4.22 15.31
CA LEU A 98 1.72 3.76 15.27
C LEU A 98 2.49 4.06 16.57
N LEU A 99 2.18 5.18 17.25
CA LEU A 99 2.85 5.58 18.49
C LEU A 99 2.25 4.95 19.75
N THR A 100 0.96 4.62 19.75
CA THR A 100 0.21 4.27 20.97
C THR A 100 -0.43 2.88 20.94
N ASP A 101 -0.27 2.11 19.86
CA ASP A 101 -0.90 0.79 19.77
C ASP A 101 -0.40 -0.14 20.90
N PRO A 102 -1.33 -0.84 21.58
CA PRO A 102 -0.97 -1.78 22.66
C PRO A 102 -0.04 -2.89 22.17
N ASN A 103 -0.09 -3.26 20.87
CA ASN A 103 0.83 -4.22 20.29
C ASN A 103 2.21 -3.58 20.07
N PRO A 104 3.25 -3.99 20.82
CA PRO A 104 4.59 -3.42 20.67
C PRO A 104 5.18 -3.65 19.27
N ALA A 105 4.79 -4.72 18.58
CA ALA A 105 5.28 -5.03 17.24
C ALA A 105 4.94 -3.93 16.21
N LEU A 106 3.88 -3.15 16.43
CA LEU A 106 3.53 -2.02 15.55
C LEU A 106 4.38 -0.78 15.87
N ARG A 107 4.70 -0.54 17.15
CA ARG A 107 5.55 0.55 17.60
C ARG A 107 7.01 0.33 17.20
N GLU A 108 7.50 -0.90 17.27
CA GLU A 108 8.86 -1.28 16.86
C GLU A 108 9.15 -1.01 15.37
N ARG A 109 8.11 -0.98 14.51
CA ARG A 109 8.24 -0.66 13.08
C ARG A 109 8.64 0.79 12.81
N LEU A 110 8.59 1.67 13.80
CA LEU A 110 9.05 3.06 13.67
C LEU A 110 10.58 3.20 13.74
N ILE A 111 11.26 2.17 14.23
CA ILE A 111 12.71 2.18 14.51
C ILE A 111 13.47 1.29 13.49
N GLN A 112 12.75 0.58 12.62
CA GLN A 112 13.28 -0.27 11.55
C GLN A 112 13.15 0.42 10.19
#